data_AF-A0A946ZGT2-F1
#
_entry.id   AF-A0A946ZGT2-F1
#
_cell.length_a   1.000
_cell.length_b   1.000
_cell.length_c   1.000
_cell.angle_alpha   90.00
_cell.angle_beta   90.00
_cell.angle_gamma   90.00
#
_symmetry.space_group_name_H-M   'P 1'
#
loop_
_entity.id
_entity.type
_entity.pdbx_description
1 polymer ?
#
loop_
_entity_poly.entity_id
_entity_poly.type
_entity_poly.pdbx_seq_one_letter_code
_entity_poly.pdbx_strand_id
1 'polypeptide(L)' 'MDFKKTIIRLLVSLILSPVVIYIVLTLARLSGADYEMTHGETWIIWVLMAILINNAMVDKKA' A
#
# COMPACT_ATOMS: atom_id res chain seq x y z
N MET A 1 -22.03 -10.30 -5.33
CA MET A 1 -20.86 -9.58 -4.78
C MET A 1 -21.27 -8.92 -3.48
N ASP A 2 -20.65 -9.27 -2.36
CA ASP A 2 -20.94 -8.64 -1.07
C ASP A 2 -20.31 -7.25 -1.02
N PHE A 3 -21.04 -6.20 -1.44
CA PHE A 3 -20.55 -4.81 -1.45
C PHE A 3 -19.90 -4.40 -0.13
N LYS A 4 -20.50 -4.84 0.99
CA LYS A 4 -19.97 -4.60 2.34
C LYS A 4 -18.54 -5.14 2.52
N LYS A 5 -18.26 -6.35 2.03
CA LYS A 5 -16.92 -6.96 2.11
C LYS A 5 -15.93 -6.23 1.20
N THR A 6 -16.36 -5.84 -0.01
CA THR A 6 -15.50 -5.10 -0.94
C THR A 6 -15.08 -3.73 -0.37
N ILE A 7 -16.03 -2.97 0.17
CA ILE A 7 -15.74 -1.66 0.78
C ILE A 7 -14.78 -1.79 1.96
N ILE A 8 -15.01 -2.76 2.85
CA ILE A 8 -14.11 -3.02 3.99
C ILE A 8 -12.70 -3.34 3.50
N ARG A 9 -12.55 -4.17 2.47
CA ARG A 9 -11.23 -4.51 1.91
C ARG A 9 -10.51 -3.32 1.32
N LEU A 10 -11.23 -2.44 0.63
CA LEU A 10 -10.67 -1.20 0.08
C LEU A 10 -10.18 -0.27 1.20
N LEU A 11 -10.98 -0.09 2.25
CA LEU A 11 -10.58 0.70 3.43
C LEU A 11 -9.37 0.10 4.14
N VAL A 12 -9.35 -1.23 4.33
CA VAL A 12 -8.21 -1.93 4.93
C VAL A 12 -6.96 -1.76 4.08
N SER A 13 -7.04 -1.92 2.75
CA SER A 13 -5.87 -1.70 1.88
C SER A 13 -5.36 -0.27 1.91
N LEU A 14 -6.25 0.71 2.06
CA LEU A 14 -5.87 2.13 2.11
C LEU A 14 -5.15 2.50 3.41
N ILE A 15 -5.52 1.88 4.54
CA ILE A 15 -4.88 2.08 5.84
C ILE A 15 -3.60 1.25 5.97
N LEU A 16 -3.53 0.08 5.31
CA LEU A 16 -2.36 -0.80 5.34
C LEU A 16 -1.24 -0.32 4.43
N SER A 17 -1.55 0.35 3.31
CA SER A 17 -0.55 0.84 2.36
C SER A 17 0.52 1.79 2.93
N PRO A 18 0.24 2.79 3.78
CA PRO A 18 1.29 3.64 4.33
C PRO A 18 2.21 2.85 5.27
N VAL A 19 1.68 1.87 5.99
CA VAL A 19 2.48 0.97 6.85
C VAL A 19 3.50 0.20 6.01
N VAL A 20 3.06 -0.39 4.89
CA VAL A 20 3.97 -1.10 3.98
C VAL A 20 5.01 -0.17 3.36
N ILE A 21 4.62 1.04 2.96
CA ILE A 21 5.54 2.03 2.38
C ILE A 21 6.65 2.40 3.36
N TYR A 22 6.30 2.69 4.62
CA TYR A 22 7.32 3.03 5.63
C TYR A 22 8.24 1.86 5.96
N ILE A 23 7.74 0.61 5.95
CA ILE A 23 8.58 -0.58 6.09
C ILE A 23 9.59 -0.64 4.93
N VAL A 24 9.13 -0.49 3.68
CA VAL A 24 9.99 -0.52 2.50
C VAL A 24 11.02 0.61 2.52
N LEU A 25 10.61 1.84 2.86
CA LEU A 25 11.51 2.99 3.00
C LEU A 25 12.57 2.77 4.09
N THR A 26 12.19 2.16 5.21
CA THR A 26 13.13 1.84 6.29
C THR A 26 14.16 0.81 5.82
N LEU A 27 13.72 -0.23 5.12
CA LEU A 27 14.61 -1.25 4.55
C LEU A 27 15.54 -0.65 3.47
N ALA A 28 15.02 0.22 2.62
CA ALA A 28 15.80 0.94 1.63
C ALA A 28 16.91 1.78 2.28
N ARG A 29 16.57 2.51 3.34
CA ARG A 29 17.54 3.30 4.11
C ARG A 29 18.61 2.43 4.76
N LEU A 30 18.24 1.26 5.27
CA LEU A 30 19.20 0.29 5.80
C LEU A 30 20.14 -0.26 4.71
N SER A 31 19.67 -0.36 3.47
CA SER A 31 20.50 -0.74 2.32
C SER A 31 21.35 0.40 1.75
N GLY A 32 21.30 1.60 2.35
CA GLY A 32 22.05 2.78 1.90
C GLY A 32 21.37 3.58 0.79
N ALA A 33 20.09 3.33 0.51
CA ALA A 33 19.29 4.10 -0.44
C ALA A 33 18.39 5.10 0.31
N ASP A 34 18.66 6.39 0.14
CA ASP A 34 17.80 7.47 0.63
C ASP A 34 16.84 7.89 -0.49
N TYR A 35 15.55 7.60 -0.30
CA TYR A 35 14.48 8.02 -1.19
C TYR A 35 13.75 9.22 -0.59
N GLU A 36 14.04 10.42 -1.10
CA GLU A 36 13.23 11.60 -0.81
C GLU A 36 11.99 11.60 -1.71
N MET A 37 10.81 11.75 -1.10
CA MET A 37 9.54 11.83 -1.81
C MET A 37 8.89 13.17 -1.53
N THR A 38 8.48 13.87 -2.58
CA THR A 38 7.61 15.04 -2.43
C THR A 38 6.21 14.62 -1.98
N HIS A 39 5.39 15.58 -1.52
CA HIS A 39 4.01 15.31 -1.11
C HIS A 39 3.18 14.68 -2.24
N GLY A 40 3.38 15.11 -3.49
CA GLY A 40 2.65 14.57 -4.65
C GLY A 40 3.04 13.13 -4.96
N GLU A 41 4.33 12.81 -4.91
CA GLU A 41 4.84 11.45 -5.16
C GLU A 41 4.39 10.49 -4.05
N THR A 42 4.43 10.94 -2.80
CA THR A 42 3.96 10.16 -1.64
C THR A 42 2.49 9.78 -1.80
N TRP A 43 1.64 10.71 -2.26
CA TRP A 43 0.23 10.44 -2.54
C TRP A 43 0.05 9.36 -3.62
N ILE A 44 0.79 9.48 -4.73
CA ILE A 44 0.69 8.53 -5.85
C ILE A 44 1.13 7.12 -5.39
N ILE A 45 2.26 7.02 -4.70
CA ILE A 45 2.79 5.75 -4.19
C ILE A 45 1.82 5.14 -3.17
N TRP A 46 1.23 5.97 -2.31
CA TRP A 46 0.23 5.53 -1.33
C TRP A 46 -1.00 4.88 -1.99
N VAL A 47 -1.57 5.53 -3.00
CA VAL A 47 -2.75 5.00 -3.72
C VAL A 47 -2.38 3.76 -4.53
N LEU A 48 -1.25 3.77 -5.25
CA LEU A 48 -0.78 2.61 -6.01
C LEU A 48 -0.55 1.40 -5.10
N MET A 49 0.06 1.62 -3.94
CA MET A 49 0.29 0.56 -2.97
C MET A 49 -1.02 0.03 -2.38
N ALA A 50 -2.02 0.89 -2.16
CA ALA A 50 -3.35 0.45 -1.73
C ALA A 50 -4.00 -0.46 -2.78
N ILE A 51 -3.91 -0.10 -4.07
CA ILE A 51 -4.43 -0.94 -5.17
C ILE A 51 -3.69 -2.29 -5.22
N LEU A 52 -2.35 -2.28 -5.11
CA LEU A 52 -1.54 -3.50 -5.13
C LEU A 52 -1.91 -4.45 -3.97
N ILE A 53 -2.04 -3.92 -2.75
CA ILE A 53 -2.47 -4.69 -1.57
C ILE A 53 -3.88 -5.23 -1.77
N ASN A 54 -4.79 -4.41 -2.30
CA ASN A 54 -6.16 -4.84 -2.59
C ASN A 54 -6.17 -6.04 -3.54
N ASN A 55 -5.40 -5.97 -4.63
CA ASN A 55 -5.27 -7.05 -5.60
C ASN A 55 -4.65 -8.31 -4.99
N ALA A 56 -3.56 -8.16 -4.21
CA ALA A 56 -2.93 -9.28 -3.50
C ALA A 56 -3.87 -9.96 -2.50
N MET A 57 -4.77 -9.22 -1.87
CA MET A 57 -5.81 -9.80 -1.01
C MET A 57 -6.87 -10.55 -1.82
N VAL A 58 -7.18 -10.13 -3.06
CA VAL A 58 -8.18 -10.79 -3.94
C VAL A 58 -7.70 -12.16 -4.38
N ASP A 59 -6.41 -12.30 -4.63
CA ASP A 59 -5.80 -13.53 -5.13
C ASP A 59 -5.63 -14.64 -4.07
N LYS A 60 -5.79 -14.32 -2.77
CA LYS A 60 -5.70 -15.31 -1.66
C LYS A 60 -6.83 -16.36 -1.62
N LYS A 61 -7.55 -16.56 -2.72
CA LYS A 61 -8.61 -17.56 -2.92
C LYS A 61 -8.27 -18.59 -4.01
N ALA A 62 -6.99 -18.84 -4.28
CA ALA A 62 -6.53 -19.99 -5.05
C ALA A 62 -6.35 -21.22 -4.14
#